data_AF-A0A1G0FW88-F1
#
_entry.id   AF-A0A1G0FW88-F1
#
_cell.length_a   1.000
_cell.length_b   1.000
_cell.length_c   1.000
_cell.angle_alpha   90.00
_cell.angle_beta   90.00
_cell.angle_gamma   90.00
#
_symmetry.space_group_name_H-M   'P 1'
#
loop_
_entity.id
_entity.type
_entity.pdbx_description
1 polymer ?
#
loop_
_entity_poly.entity_id
_entity_poly.type
_entity_poly.pdbx_seq_one_letter_code
_entity_poly.pdbx_strand_id
1 'polypeptide(L)'
;MVYQYLTGPRFRHRVEAIVEAFSTMKEDLDKEKKAITKQWAKREEQIERVMVATVGMYGDLQGIAGKSLQEIEGIDLVALDAPHRL
;
A
#
# COMPACT_ATOMS: atom_id res chain seq x y z
N MET A 1 12.50 42.31 -27.61
CA MET A 1 13.14 41.76 -26.39
C MET A 1 12.53 40.42 -25.96
N VAL A 2 11.20 40.27 -25.84
CA VAL A 2 10.57 38.97 -25.47
C VAL A 2 10.76 37.89 -26.54
N TYR A 3 10.53 38.21 -27.82
CA TYR A 3 10.69 37.24 -28.92
C TYR A 3 12.11 36.67 -28.99
N GLN A 4 13.14 37.52 -28.94
CA GLN A 4 14.55 37.09 -28.91
C GLN A 4 14.89 36.19 -27.71
N TYR A 5 14.23 36.42 -26.56
CA TYR A 5 14.41 35.55 -25.41
C TYR A 5 13.79 34.17 -25.64
N LEU A 6 12.55 34.11 -26.14
CA LEU A 6 11.83 32.86 -26.42
C LEU A 6 12.50 32.03 -27.52
N THR A 7 13.10 32.68 -28.52
CA THR A 7 13.87 32.00 -29.58
C THR A 7 15.35 31.84 -29.22
N GLY A 8 15.77 32.31 -28.05
CA GLY A 8 17.15 32.35 -27.63
C GLY A 8 17.59 31.10 -26.85
N PRO A 9 18.90 30.81 -26.81
CA PRO A 9 19.45 29.63 -26.13
C PRO A 9 19.12 29.60 -24.64
N ARG A 10 18.97 30.76 -24.00
CA ARG A 10 18.61 30.86 -22.58
C ARG A 10 17.22 30.30 -22.26
N PHE A 11 16.24 30.52 -23.13
CA PHE A 11 14.91 29.95 -22.92
C PHE A 11 14.94 28.43 -23.11
N ARG A 12 15.62 27.95 -24.15
CA ARG A 12 15.83 26.52 -24.39
C ARG A 12 16.46 25.81 -23.19
N HIS A 13 17.56 26.32 -22.65
CA HIS A 13 18.22 25.72 -21.48
C HIS A 13 17.29 25.67 -20.26
N ARG A 14 16.44 26.68 -20.06
CA ARG A 14 15.46 26.66 -18.96
C ARG A 14 14.40 25.57 -19.17
N VAL A 15 13.93 25.38 -20.40
CA VAL A 15 12.98 24.31 -20.72
C VAL A 15 13.64 22.95 -20.52
N GLU A 16 14.88 22.77 -20.98
CA GLU A 16 15.64 21.53 -20.80
C GLU A 16 15.82 21.19 -19.32
N ALA A 17 16.24 22.16 -18.50
CA ALA A 17 16.37 21.97 -17.05
C ALA A 17 15.03 21.60 -16.38
N ILE A 18 13.92 22.18 -16.85
CA ILE A 18 12.57 21.82 -16.37
C ILE A 18 12.23 20.38 -16.76
N VAL A 19 12.46 19.99 -18.01
CA VAL A 19 12.20 18.63 -18.50
C VAL A 19 13.05 17.60 -17.75
N GLU A 20 14.31 17.90 -17.49
CA GLU A 20 15.21 17.05 -16.71
C GLU A 20 14.68 16.88 -15.29
N ALA A 21 14.35 17.98 -14.60
CA ALA A 21 13.78 17.92 -13.26
C ALA A 21 12.48 17.11 -13.20
N PHE A 22 11.57 17.30 -14.17
CA PHE A 22 10.34 16.52 -14.27
C PHE A 22 10.60 15.03 -14.49
N SER A 23 11.56 14.68 -15.36
CA SER A 23 11.91 13.29 -15.63
C SER A 23 12.44 12.60 -14.37
N THR A 24 13.36 13.26 -13.64
CA THR A 24 13.88 12.76 -12.37
C THR A 24 12.78 12.55 -11.33
N MET A 25 11.91 13.56 -11.13
CA MET A 25 10.79 13.43 -10.18
C MET A 25 9.84 12.28 -10.56
N LYS A 26 9.60 12.08 -11.85
CA LYS A 26 8.73 11.00 -12.34
C LYS A 26 9.35 9.62 -12.10
N GLU A 27 10.65 9.46 -12.37
CA GLU A 27 11.37 8.22 -12.12
C GLU A 27 11.40 7.86 -10.63
N ASP A 28 11.66 8.83 -9.76
CA ASP A 28 11.69 8.61 -8.32
C ASP A 28 10.32 8.21 -7.78
N LEU A 29 9.25 8.88 -8.21
CA LEU A 29 7.88 8.50 -7.89
C LEU A 29 7.56 7.06 -8.34
N ASP A 30 8.00 6.66 -9.53
CA ASP A 30 7.74 5.32 -10.04
C ASP A 30 8.55 4.24 -9.28
N LYS A 31 9.76 4.57 -8.81
CA LYS A 31 10.54 3.70 -7.91
C LYS A 31 9.86 3.55 -6.55
N GLU A 32 9.41 4.65 -5.97
CA GLU A 32 8.67 4.66 -4.69
C GLU A 32 7.41 3.82 -4.77
N LYS A 33 6.59 4.01 -5.82
CA LYS A 33 5.39 3.21 -6.04
C LYS A 33 5.70 1.72 -6.07
N LYS A 34 6.71 1.30 -6.85
CA LYS A 34 7.11 -0.12 -6.92
C LYS A 34 7.55 -0.66 -5.56
N ALA A 35 8.34 0.09 -4.81
CA ALA A 35 8.82 -0.31 -3.50
C ALA A 35 7.66 -0.47 -2.49
N ILE A 36 6.74 0.49 -2.47
CA ILE A 36 5.58 0.50 -1.58
C ILE A 36 4.59 -0.61 -1.96
N THR A 37 4.29 -0.82 -3.25
CA THR A 37 3.44 -1.94 -3.69
C THR A 37 3.99 -3.28 -3.21
N LYS A 38 5.31 -3.50 -3.33
CA LYS A 38 5.96 -4.71 -2.82
C LYS A 38 5.82 -4.83 -1.30
N GLN A 39 5.94 -3.71 -0.58
CA GLN A 39 5.80 -3.70 0.88
C GLN A 39 4.35 -3.97 1.32
N TRP A 40 3.35 -3.45 0.60
CA TRP A 40 1.95 -3.76 0.83
C TRP A 40 1.67 -5.25 0.64
N ALA A 41 2.06 -5.83 -0.49
CA ALA A 41 1.86 -7.27 -0.75
C ALA A 41 2.47 -8.15 0.35
N LYS A 42 3.70 -7.82 0.82
CA LYS A 42 4.32 -8.53 1.93
C LYS A 42 3.51 -8.42 3.23
N ARG A 43 2.99 -7.22 3.54
CA ARG A 43 2.22 -6.98 4.77
C ARG A 43 0.86 -7.66 4.70
N GLU A 44 0.20 -7.66 3.56
CA GLU A 44 -1.05 -8.38 3.32
C GLU A 44 -0.87 -9.87 3.59
N GLU A 45 0.17 -10.50 3.02
CA GLU A 45 0.48 -11.92 3.25
C GLU A 45 0.80 -12.23 4.73
N GLN A 46 1.44 -11.29 5.44
CA GLN A 46 1.70 -11.44 6.88
C GLN A 46 0.42 -11.36 7.71
N ILE A 47 -0.45 -10.41 7.40
CA ILE A 47 -1.74 -10.25 8.07
C ILE A 47 -2.61 -11.49 7.83
N GLU A 48 -2.71 -11.94 6.59
CA GLU A 48 -3.48 -13.14 6.24
C GLU A 48 -3.00 -14.37 7.00
N ARG A 49 -1.68 -14.61 7.05
CA ARG A 49 -1.11 -15.73 7.81
C ARG A 49 -1.46 -15.70 9.28
N VAL A 50 -1.37 -14.53 9.91
CA VAL A 50 -1.72 -14.37 11.33
C VAL A 50 -3.22 -14.61 11.51
N MET A 51 -4.07 -14.05 10.65
CA MET A 51 -5.52 -14.27 10.69
C MET A 51 -5.87 -15.76 10.59
N VAL A 52 -5.31 -16.48 9.61
CA VAL A 52 -5.54 -17.92 9.44
C VAL A 52 -5.08 -18.70 10.67
N ALA A 53 -3.90 -18.38 11.23
CA ALA A 53 -3.41 -19.03 12.43
C ALA A 53 -4.33 -18.77 13.65
N THR A 54 -4.83 -17.54 13.79
CA THR A 54 -5.77 -17.16 14.85
C THR A 54 -7.09 -17.91 14.74
N VAL A 55 -7.67 -18.00 13.53
CA VAL A 55 -8.91 -18.76 13.29
C VAL A 55 -8.70 -20.25 13.54
N GLY A 56 -7.58 -20.82 13.07
CA GLY A 56 -7.25 -22.23 13.30
C GLY A 56 -7.12 -22.57 14.78
N MET A 57 -6.37 -21.74 15.54
CA MET A 57 -6.24 -21.89 16.98
C MET A 57 -7.60 -21.80 17.70
N TYR A 58 -8.49 -20.90 17.27
CA TYR A 58 -9.82 -20.79 17.85
C TYR A 58 -10.67 -22.05 17.60
N GLY A 59 -10.59 -22.62 16.39
CA GLY A 59 -11.20 -23.91 16.06
C GLY A 59 -10.65 -25.06 16.91
N ASP A 60 -9.32 -25.12 17.08
CA ASP A 60 -8.68 -26.12 17.94
C ASP A 60 -9.18 -26.02 19.40
N LEU A 61 -9.24 -24.80 19.94
CA LEU A 61 -9.74 -24.55 21.30
C LEU A 61 -11.22 -24.92 21.45
N GLN A 62 -12.07 -24.63 20.46
CA GLN A 62 -13.47 -25.07 20.45
C GLN A 62 -13.60 -26.60 20.42
N GLY A 63 -12.73 -27.29 19.66
CA GLY A 63 -12.69 -28.75 19.63
C GLY A 63 -12.28 -29.37 20.98
N ILE A 64 -11.35 -28.74 21.70
CA ILE A 64 -10.86 -29.21 23.00
C ILE A 64 -11.83 -28.87 24.14
N ALA A 65 -12.31 -27.63 24.20
CA ALA A 65 -13.11 -27.10 25.32
C ALA A 65 -14.64 -27.27 25.12
N GLY A 66 -15.08 -27.68 23.93
CA GLY A 66 -16.49 -27.73 23.57
C GLY A 66 -17.17 -26.36 23.56
N LYS A 67 -18.50 -26.32 23.73
CA LYS A 67 -19.35 -25.10 23.65
C LYS A 67 -19.11 -24.05 24.74
N SER A 68 -18.09 -24.21 25.58
CA SER A 68 -17.80 -23.31 26.70
C SER A 68 -16.85 -22.16 26.34
N LEU A 69 -16.27 -22.18 25.14
CA LEU A 69 -15.40 -21.11 24.66
C LEU A 69 -16.26 -19.87 24.30
N GLN A 70 -16.01 -18.73 24.95
CA GLN A 70 -16.67 -17.47 24.60
C GLN A 70 -16.25 -17.01 23.20
N GLU A 71 -17.21 -16.47 22.45
CA GLU A 71 -16.98 -15.81 21.16
C GLU A 71 -16.06 -14.60 21.33
N ILE A 72 -15.01 -14.51 20.50
CA ILE A 72 -14.10 -13.38 20.48
C ILE A 72 -14.51 -12.49 19.29
N GLU A 73 -14.89 -11.25 19.60
CA GLU A 73 -15.27 -10.24 18.62
C GLU A 73 -14.10 -9.99 17.65
N GLY A 74 -14.35 -10.07 16.33
CA GLY A 74 -13.32 -9.91 15.29
C GLY A 74 -12.74 -11.21 14.70
N ILE A 75 -13.04 -12.38 15.29
CA ILE A 75 -12.61 -13.70 14.76
C ILE A 75 -13.77 -14.43 14.08
N ASP A 76 -15.01 -14.00 14.32
CA ASP A 76 -16.21 -14.62 13.76
C ASP A 76 -16.43 -14.24 12.27
N LEU A 77 -17.06 -15.14 11.51
CA LEU A 77 -17.28 -15.01 10.05
C LEU A 77 -17.96 -13.68 9.66
N VAL A 78 -18.74 -13.10 10.57
CA VAL A 78 -19.46 -11.82 10.37
C VAL A 78 -18.53 -10.61 10.44
N ALA A 79 -17.40 -10.69 11.16
CA ALA A 79 -16.44 -9.59 11.29
C ALA A 79 -15.47 -9.51 10.09
N LEU A 80 -15.29 -10.60 9.36
CA LEU A 80 -14.44 -10.66 8.15
C LEU A 80 -15.08 -9.91 6.96
N ASP A 81 -16.41 -9.74 6.94
CA ASP A 81 -17.16 -9.03 5.90
C ASP A 81 -17.47 -7.56 6.25
N ALA A 82 -17.09 -7.09 7.45
CA ALA A 82 -17.32 -5.70 7.82
C ALA A 82 -16.30 -4.80 7.08
N PRO A 83 -16.73 -3.91 6.16
CA PRO A 83 -15.83 -2.91 5.62
C PRO A 83 -15.38 -2.06 6.80
N HIS A 84 -14.06 -1.93 6.99
CA HIS A 84 -13.49 -0.95 7.92
C HIS A 84 -14.08 0.43 7.58
N ARG A 85 -15.10 0.84 8.34
CA ARG A 85 -15.59 2.22 8.32
C ARG A 85 -14.62 3.03 9.18
N LEU A 86 -13.96 3.97 8.52
CA LEU A 86 -13.12 5.02 9.11
C LEU A 86 -13.89 5.81 10.17
#